data_AF-A0A1F9ZBG0-F1
#
_entry.id   AF-A0A1F9ZBG0-F1
#
_cell.length_a   1.000
_cell.length_b   1.000
_cell.length_c   1.000
_cell.angle_alpha   90.00
_cell.angle_beta   90.00
_cell.angle_gamma   90.00
#
_symmetry.space_group_name_H-M   'P 1'
#
loop_
_entity.id
_entity.type
_entity.pdbx_description
1 polymer ?
#
loop_
_entity_poly.entity_id
_entity_poly.type
_entity_poly.pdbx_seq_one_letter_code
_entity_poly.pdbx_strand_id
1 'polypeptide(L)'
;MLTAVVDRTRGDGADRVRQVFEDVERRLARHRVRVERPVSVEIVRLPIMGATTSKPSGHTLYVSAGAPDSDMLDGLLAHEMGHMLLTESGHPSHAPRVIQRIWRSVRLPDRGREAFGQAYNHVQDIYADDLAFLADLQDRAYGFFANWIRGNAASNPGDRWKRAGLSASSGFALGNLARHGLLDEDDDLWIVARDADRKAGISTVDRYASFYAVLPKDPGADPFVSSMEELVRLLETSAGPRGKSRTF
;
A
#
# COMPACT_ATOMS: atom_id res chain seq x y z
N MET A 1 0.04 20.79 8.13
CA MET A 1 -0.78 22.02 8.24
C MET A 1 -1.96 21.94 7.26
N LEU A 2 -3.20 21.92 7.75
CA LEU A 2 -4.40 21.87 6.91
C LEU A 2 -4.84 23.27 6.44
N THR A 3 -5.03 23.46 5.14
CA THR A 3 -5.42 24.75 4.56
C THR A 3 -6.86 24.80 4.07
N ALA A 4 -7.41 23.67 3.61
CA ALA A 4 -8.78 23.58 3.15
C ALA A 4 -9.29 22.14 3.24
N VAL A 5 -10.59 21.99 3.50
CA VAL A 5 -11.35 20.76 3.26
C VAL A 5 -12.53 21.14 2.38
N VAL A 6 -12.60 20.58 1.18
CA VAL A 6 -13.61 20.89 0.19
C VAL A 6 -14.41 19.64 -0.15
N ASP A 7 -15.70 19.65 0.17
CA ASP A 7 -16.61 18.58 -0.26
C ASP A 7 -17.14 18.87 -1.67
N ARG A 8 -16.66 18.12 -2.67
CA ARG A 8 -17.11 18.24 -4.07
C ARG A 8 -18.40 17.48 -4.35
N THR A 9 -18.90 16.72 -3.37
CA THR A 9 -20.08 15.87 -3.47
C THR A 9 -21.35 16.51 -2.90
N ARG A 10 -21.20 17.69 -2.26
CA ARG A 10 -22.26 18.44 -1.55
C ARG A 10 -22.77 17.71 -0.30
N GLY A 11 -21.93 16.88 0.32
CA GLY A 11 -22.19 16.30 1.63
C GLY A 11 -21.81 17.26 2.77
N ASP A 12 -21.90 16.74 4.00
CA ASP A 12 -21.56 17.42 5.27
C ASP A 12 -20.32 16.81 5.96
N GLY A 13 -19.59 15.91 5.27
CA GLY A 13 -18.43 15.20 5.81
C GLY A 13 -17.18 16.07 6.04
N ALA A 14 -17.16 17.31 5.57
CA ALA A 14 -15.97 18.18 5.62
C ALA A 14 -15.49 18.47 7.05
N ASP A 15 -16.40 18.70 7.99
CA ASP A 15 -16.05 19.00 9.38
C ASP A 15 -15.49 17.78 10.11
N ARG A 16 -16.08 16.61 9.85
CA ARG A 16 -15.56 15.33 10.37
C ARG A 16 -14.17 15.04 9.84
N VAL A 17 -13.94 15.20 8.54
CA VAL A 17 -12.62 15.02 7.92
C VAL A 17 -11.59 15.98 8.52
N ARG A 18 -11.95 17.25 8.71
CA ARG A 18 -11.07 18.24 9.36
C ARG A 18 -10.69 17.80 10.77
N GLN A 19 -11.68 17.45 11.59
CA GLN A 19 -11.46 17.05 12.97
C GLN A 19 -10.53 15.83 13.07
N VAL A 20 -10.75 14.82 12.24
CA VAL A 20 -9.93 13.59 12.25
C VAL A 20 -8.53 13.87 11.69
N PHE A 21 -8.41 14.68 10.63
CA PHE A 21 -7.11 15.10 10.10
C PHE A 21 -6.25 15.76 11.19
N GLU A 22 -6.80 16.76 11.89
CA GLU A 22 -6.09 17.46 12.95
C GLU A 22 -5.75 16.54 14.12
N ASP A 23 -6.58 15.54 14.40
CA ASP A 23 -6.29 14.53 15.42
C ASP A 23 -5.11 13.62 15.04
N VAL A 24 -5.11 13.11 13.82
CA VAL A 24 -3.99 12.32 13.29
C VAL A 24 -2.69 13.13 13.31
N GLU A 25 -2.74 14.40 12.87
CA GLU A 25 -1.58 15.31 12.94
C GLU A 25 -1.04 15.44 14.38
N ARG A 26 -1.93 15.63 15.36
CA ARG A 26 -1.54 15.72 16.77
C ARG A 26 -0.88 14.44 17.27
N ARG A 27 -1.37 13.26 16.86
CA ARG A 27 -0.79 11.97 17.26
C ARG A 27 0.61 11.78 16.66
N LEU A 28 0.76 11.98 15.35
CA LEU A 28 2.07 11.92 14.68
C LEU A 28 3.06 12.93 15.27
N ALA A 29 2.60 14.13 15.62
CA ALA A 29 3.43 15.17 16.23
C ALA A 29 4.02 14.76 17.60
N ARG A 30 3.40 13.83 18.34
CA ARG A 30 3.97 13.27 19.60
C ARG A 30 5.24 12.47 19.32
N HIS A 31 5.33 11.87 18.14
CA HIS A 31 6.51 11.16 17.64
C HIS A 31 7.49 12.07 16.89
N ARG A 32 7.28 13.40 16.94
CA ARG A 32 8.08 14.41 16.22
C ARG A 32 8.03 14.25 14.70
N VAL A 33 6.96 13.65 14.18
CA VAL A 33 6.68 13.49 12.76
C VAL A 33 5.60 14.48 12.36
N ARG A 34 5.87 15.33 11.36
CA ARG A 34 4.96 16.39 10.93
C ARG A 34 5.06 16.64 9.44
N VAL A 35 3.91 16.84 8.79
CA VAL A 35 3.83 17.31 7.41
C VAL A 35 4.06 18.83 7.43
N GLU A 36 5.12 19.27 6.77
CA GLU A 36 5.55 20.67 6.77
C GLU A 36 4.85 21.47 5.68
N ARG A 37 4.60 20.87 4.52
CA ARG A 37 3.94 21.59 3.42
C ARG A 37 2.44 21.73 3.65
N PRO A 38 1.80 22.75 3.03
CA PRO A 38 0.36 22.91 3.08
C PRO A 38 -0.38 21.69 2.55
N VAL A 39 -1.46 21.28 3.22
CA VAL A 39 -2.33 20.19 2.78
C VAL A 39 -3.73 20.74 2.48
N SER A 40 -4.27 20.40 1.33
CA SER A 40 -5.70 20.53 1.02
C SER A 40 -6.34 19.14 0.96
N VAL A 41 -7.58 19.04 1.44
CA VAL A 41 -8.37 17.80 1.36
C VAL A 41 -9.57 18.02 0.45
N GLU A 42 -9.79 17.11 -0.49
CA GLU A 42 -10.97 17.10 -1.35
C GLU A 42 -11.79 15.81 -1.16
N ILE A 43 -13.05 15.94 -0.76
CA ILE A 43 -13.99 14.81 -0.71
C ILE A 43 -14.62 14.66 -2.10
N VAL A 44 -14.41 13.52 -2.72
CA VAL A 44 -14.75 13.25 -4.13
C VAL A 44 -15.30 11.83 -4.31
N ARG A 45 -15.98 11.56 -5.42
CA ARG A 45 -16.37 10.19 -5.76
C ARG A 45 -15.17 9.46 -6.38
N LEU A 46 -14.65 8.47 -5.68
CA LEU A 46 -13.52 7.65 -6.11
C LEU A 46 -13.82 6.16 -5.89
N PRO A 47 -13.26 5.26 -6.70
CA PRO A 47 -13.39 3.82 -6.52
C PRO A 47 -12.47 3.27 -5.41
N ILE A 48 -11.59 4.11 -4.85
CA ILE A 48 -10.66 3.82 -3.76
C ILE A 48 -10.96 4.75 -2.59
N MET A 49 -10.55 4.37 -1.38
CA MET A 49 -10.88 5.13 -0.17
C MET A 49 -10.22 6.50 -0.10
N GLY A 50 -8.98 6.62 -0.57
CA GLY A 50 -8.28 7.88 -0.70
C GLY A 50 -7.06 7.79 -1.62
N ALA A 51 -6.44 8.93 -1.85
CA ALA A 51 -5.19 9.04 -2.59
C ALA A 51 -4.53 10.40 -2.31
N THR A 52 -3.21 10.47 -2.41
CA THR A 52 -2.47 11.72 -2.26
C THR A 52 -1.76 12.11 -3.55
N THR A 53 -1.81 13.41 -3.86
CA THR A 53 -0.94 14.03 -4.87
C THR A 53 -0.07 15.09 -4.22
N SER A 54 1.20 15.12 -4.61
CA SER A 54 2.21 15.99 -4.01
C SER A 54 2.84 16.89 -5.07
N LYS A 55 2.91 18.19 -4.79
CA LYS A 55 3.60 19.21 -5.59
C LYS A 55 4.60 19.97 -4.72
N PRO A 56 5.55 20.72 -5.29
CA PRO A 56 6.43 21.58 -4.50
C PRO A 56 5.66 22.58 -3.62
N SER A 57 4.48 23.03 -4.05
CA SER A 57 3.64 23.99 -3.33
C SER A 57 2.78 23.39 -2.21
N GLY A 58 2.66 22.06 -2.11
CA GLY A 58 1.77 21.42 -1.14
C GLY A 58 1.24 20.06 -1.59
N HIS A 59 0.38 19.51 -0.75
CA HIS A 59 -0.30 18.23 -0.94
C HIS A 59 -1.78 18.42 -1.18
N THR A 60 -2.37 17.54 -2.00
CA THR A 60 -3.81 17.36 -2.10
C THR A 60 -4.15 15.92 -1.79
N LEU A 61 -4.88 15.73 -0.69
CA LEU A 61 -5.42 14.46 -0.24
C LEU A 61 -6.86 14.34 -0.76
N TYR A 62 -7.14 13.28 -1.49
CA TYR A 62 -8.47 12.94 -1.95
C TYR A 62 -9.09 11.92 -1.01
N VAL A 63 -10.30 12.19 -0.53
CA VAL A 63 -11.08 11.30 0.33
C VAL A 63 -12.32 10.86 -0.44
N SER A 64 -12.61 9.56 -0.45
CA SER A 64 -13.84 9.07 -1.07
C SER A 64 -15.09 9.56 -0.34
N ALA A 65 -16.17 9.78 -1.06
CA ALA A 65 -17.42 10.35 -0.53
C ALA A 65 -18.01 9.61 0.68
N GLY A 66 -17.77 8.29 0.79
CA GLY A 66 -18.27 7.48 1.91
C GLY A 66 -17.28 7.30 3.06
N ALA A 67 -16.03 7.76 2.91
CA ALA A 67 -15.03 7.64 3.98
C ALA A 67 -15.32 8.49 5.23
N PRO A 68 -15.96 9.68 5.17
CA PRO A 68 -16.31 10.44 6.36
C PRO A 68 -17.14 9.67 7.40
N ASP A 69 -17.99 8.75 6.93
CA ASP A 69 -18.86 7.91 7.77
C ASP A 69 -18.19 6.60 8.22
N SER A 70 -16.94 6.36 7.81
CA SER A 70 -16.23 5.12 8.09
C SER A 70 -15.41 5.20 9.38
N ASP A 71 -15.45 4.13 10.17
CA ASP A 71 -14.56 3.92 11.33
C ASP A 71 -13.07 3.79 10.94
N MET A 72 -12.77 3.73 9.65
CA MET A 72 -11.41 3.67 9.09
C MET A 72 -10.87 5.03 8.64
N LEU A 73 -11.63 6.13 8.81
CA LEU A 73 -11.23 7.45 8.32
C LEU A 73 -9.88 7.91 8.88
N ASP A 74 -9.64 7.71 10.17
CA ASP A 74 -8.37 8.07 10.81
C ASP A 74 -7.20 7.24 10.27
N GLY A 75 -7.40 5.93 10.07
CA GLY A 75 -6.43 5.03 9.44
C GLY A 75 -6.08 5.48 8.04
N LEU A 76 -7.08 5.80 7.23
CA LEU A 76 -6.90 6.36 5.89
C LEU A 76 -6.09 7.66 5.94
N LEU A 77 -6.48 8.63 6.77
CA LEU A 77 -5.79 9.92 6.83
C LEU A 77 -4.35 9.76 7.33
N ALA A 78 -4.09 8.87 8.28
CA ALA A 78 -2.74 8.56 8.76
C ALA A 78 -1.86 7.93 7.66
N HIS A 79 -2.41 6.98 6.92
CA HIS A 79 -1.74 6.35 5.78
C HIS A 79 -1.36 7.38 4.70
N GLU A 80 -2.32 8.20 4.28
CA GLU A 80 -2.10 9.23 3.27
C GLU A 80 -1.10 10.31 3.72
N MET A 81 -1.11 10.69 5.02
CA MET A 81 -0.06 11.54 5.59
C MET A 81 1.32 10.87 5.54
N GLY A 82 1.39 9.56 5.72
CA GLY A 82 2.61 8.77 5.53
C GLY A 82 3.23 8.99 4.15
N HIS A 83 2.44 8.93 3.08
CA HIS A 83 2.92 9.25 1.73
C HIS A 83 3.43 10.70 1.60
N MET A 84 2.78 11.67 2.24
CA MET A 84 3.23 13.07 2.23
C MET A 84 4.60 13.22 2.88
N LEU A 85 4.75 12.64 4.08
CA LEU A 85 5.99 12.66 4.87
C LEU A 85 7.16 12.02 4.11
N LEU A 86 6.93 10.86 3.49
CA LEU A 86 7.94 10.17 2.69
C LEU A 86 8.31 10.95 1.42
N THR A 87 7.34 11.67 0.84
CA THR A 87 7.62 12.58 -0.28
C THR A 87 8.44 13.80 0.18
N GLU A 88 8.15 14.35 1.36
CA GLU A 88 8.89 15.50 1.93
C GLU A 88 10.33 15.14 2.29
N SER A 89 10.54 13.96 2.89
CA SER A 89 11.86 13.49 3.26
C SER A 89 12.70 13.02 2.07
N GLY A 90 12.10 12.86 0.89
CA GLY A 90 12.77 12.33 -0.29
C GLY A 90 13.10 10.84 -0.16
N HIS A 91 12.33 10.10 0.63
CA HIS A 91 12.52 8.66 0.83
C HIS A 91 12.54 7.92 -0.52
N PRO A 92 13.43 6.94 -0.75
CA PRO A 92 13.58 6.30 -2.06
C PRO A 92 12.32 5.69 -2.66
N SER A 93 11.36 5.24 -1.84
CA SER A 93 10.05 4.76 -2.33
C SER A 93 9.17 5.85 -2.94
N HIS A 94 9.39 7.12 -2.58
CA HIS A 94 8.58 8.26 -3.04
C HIS A 94 9.39 9.30 -3.84
N ALA A 95 10.69 9.09 -4.00
CA ALA A 95 11.58 10.00 -4.73
C ALA A 95 11.45 9.81 -6.26
N PRO A 96 10.99 10.83 -7.04
CA PRO A 96 10.71 10.66 -8.46
C PRO A 96 11.89 10.16 -9.30
N ARG A 97 13.12 10.56 -8.94
CA ARG A 97 14.34 10.11 -9.64
C ARG A 97 14.62 8.62 -9.42
N VAL A 98 14.36 8.11 -8.22
CA VAL A 98 14.54 6.69 -7.89
C VAL A 98 13.46 5.86 -8.56
N ILE A 99 12.19 6.29 -8.46
CA ILE A 99 11.05 5.69 -9.14
C ILE A 99 11.33 5.55 -10.65
N GLN A 100 11.77 6.64 -11.29
CA GLN A 100 12.11 6.63 -12.71
C GLN A 100 13.24 5.63 -13.04
N ARG A 101 14.27 5.52 -12.18
CA ARG A 101 15.35 4.55 -12.35
C ARG A 101 14.84 3.11 -12.30
N ILE A 102 13.96 2.79 -11.35
CA ILE A 102 13.32 1.47 -11.22
C ILE A 102 12.51 1.15 -12.47
N TRP A 103 11.59 2.02 -12.88
CA TRP A 103 10.73 1.75 -14.04
C TRP A 103 11.52 1.63 -15.35
N ARG A 104 12.67 2.30 -15.47
CA ARG A 104 13.60 2.14 -16.59
C ARG A 104 14.36 0.82 -16.57
N SER A 105 14.54 0.16 -15.43
CA SER A 105 15.17 -1.17 -15.35
C SER A 105 14.17 -2.33 -15.50
N VAL A 106 12.88 -2.11 -15.22
CA VAL A 106 11.83 -3.13 -15.36
C VAL A 106 11.70 -3.61 -16.81
N ARG A 107 11.93 -4.91 -17.03
CA ARG A 107 11.80 -5.61 -18.32
C ARG A 107 10.70 -6.66 -18.27
N LEU A 108 9.46 -6.20 -18.06
CA LEU A 108 8.27 -7.07 -17.99
C LEU A 108 7.33 -6.82 -19.19
N PRO A 109 6.53 -7.82 -19.61
CA PRO A 109 5.41 -7.62 -20.53
C PRO A 109 4.34 -6.73 -19.88
N ASP A 110 3.42 -6.15 -20.64
CA ASP A 110 2.42 -5.18 -20.13
C ASP A 110 1.64 -5.69 -18.91
N ARG A 111 1.13 -6.92 -18.96
CA ARG A 111 0.44 -7.55 -17.80
C ARG A 111 1.36 -7.72 -16.58
N GLY A 112 2.66 -7.95 -16.80
CA GLY A 112 3.65 -8.01 -15.74
C GLY A 112 4.00 -6.63 -15.19
N ARG A 113 4.00 -5.58 -16.03
CA ARG A 113 4.15 -4.18 -15.59
C ARG A 113 2.97 -3.74 -14.74
N GLU A 114 1.76 -4.17 -15.07
CA GLU A 114 0.56 -3.93 -14.25
C GLU A 114 0.70 -4.59 -12.86
N ALA A 115 1.06 -5.88 -12.82
CA ALA A 115 1.27 -6.59 -11.56
C ALA A 115 2.43 -5.99 -10.73
N PHE A 116 3.53 -5.60 -11.39
CA PHE A 116 4.64 -4.90 -10.73
C PHE A 116 4.22 -3.53 -10.21
N GLY A 117 3.41 -2.77 -10.96
CA GLY A 117 2.88 -1.48 -10.49
C GLY A 117 2.07 -1.63 -9.21
N GLN A 118 1.19 -2.64 -9.13
CA GLN A 118 0.45 -2.95 -7.92
C GLN A 118 1.37 -3.35 -6.77
N ALA A 119 2.30 -4.27 -7.01
CA ALA A 119 3.26 -4.71 -5.99
C ALA A 119 4.20 -3.59 -5.52
N TYR A 120 4.54 -2.65 -6.41
CA TYR A 120 5.34 -1.46 -6.10
C TYR A 120 4.56 -0.44 -5.27
N ASN A 121 3.26 -0.29 -5.51
CA ASN A 121 2.41 0.51 -4.63
C ASN A 121 2.40 -0.08 -3.22
N HIS A 122 2.24 -1.40 -3.08
CA HIS A 122 2.37 -2.05 -1.77
C HIS A 122 3.72 -1.80 -1.07
N VAL A 123 4.81 -1.65 -1.82
CA VAL A 123 6.10 -1.24 -1.24
C VAL A 123 6.01 0.17 -0.66
N GLN A 124 5.42 1.12 -1.39
CA GLN A 124 5.21 2.49 -0.90
C GLN A 124 4.31 2.48 0.34
N ASP A 125 3.27 1.65 0.32
CA ASP A 125 2.28 1.52 1.38
C ASP A 125 2.89 0.96 2.66
N ILE A 126 3.84 0.00 2.60
CA ILE A 126 4.60 -0.46 3.79
C ILE A 126 5.26 0.72 4.51
N TYR A 127 5.91 1.62 3.79
CA TYR A 127 6.56 2.77 4.41
C TYR A 127 5.56 3.80 4.93
N ALA A 128 4.44 3.98 4.23
CA ALA A 128 3.37 4.87 4.68
C ALA A 128 2.71 4.32 5.96
N ASP A 129 2.51 3.00 6.03
CA ASP A 129 1.96 2.31 7.19
C ASP A 129 2.93 2.35 8.38
N ASP A 130 4.24 2.19 8.18
CA ASP A 130 5.24 2.38 9.25
C ASP A 130 5.04 3.73 10.00
N LEU A 131 4.61 4.77 9.27
CA LEU A 131 4.28 6.08 9.85
C LEU A 131 2.85 6.12 10.39
N ALA A 132 1.88 5.55 9.69
CA ALA A 132 0.49 5.52 10.13
C ALA A 132 0.29 4.78 11.47
N PHE A 133 1.07 3.72 11.70
CA PHE A 133 1.07 2.96 12.94
C PHE A 133 1.54 3.77 14.17
N LEU A 134 2.27 4.88 13.96
CA LEU A 134 2.61 5.84 15.02
C LEU A 134 1.40 6.68 15.46
N ALA A 135 0.28 6.65 14.73
CA ALA A 135 -0.95 7.37 15.09
C ALA A 135 -1.87 6.56 16.05
N ASP A 136 -1.35 5.50 16.67
CA ASP A 136 -2.05 4.60 17.61
C ASP A 136 -3.31 3.93 17.02
N LEU A 137 -3.21 3.42 15.78
CA LEU A 137 -4.34 2.84 15.03
C LEU A 137 -4.28 1.31 14.87
N GLN A 138 -3.46 0.66 15.70
CA GLN A 138 -3.08 -0.76 15.54
C GLN A 138 -4.26 -1.72 15.75
N ASP A 139 -5.19 -1.39 16.66
CA ASP A 139 -6.31 -2.26 17.06
C ASP A 139 -7.23 -2.67 15.90
N ARG A 140 -7.28 -1.86 14.82
CA ARG A 140 -8.11 -2.14 13.63
C ARG A 140 -7.33 -2.69 12.45
N ALA A 141 -6.00 -2.63 12.49
CA ALA A 141 -5.14 -3.03 11.38
C ALA A 141 -5.29 -4.52 11.03
N TYR A 142 -5.34 -5.39 12.04
CA TYR A 142 -5.56 -6.83 11.84
C TYR A 142 -6.84 -7.11 11.03
N GLY A 143 -7.98 -6.57 11.48
CA GLY A 143 -9.27 -6.78 10.80
C GLY A 143 -9.29 -6.26 9.36
N PHE A 144 -8.66 -5.11 9.13
CA PHE A 144 -8.52 -4.52 7.79
C PHE A 144 -7.74 -5.44 6.83
N PHE A 145 -6.51 -5.84 7.22
CA PHE A 145 -5.67 -6.71 6.40
C PHE A 145 -6.25 -8.12 6.26
N ALA A 146 -6.91 -8.64 7.31
CA ALA A 146 -7.61 -9.92 7.25
C ALA A 146 -8.72 -9.92 6.19
N ASN A 147 -9.51 -8.84 6.10
CA ASN A 147 -10.53 -8.69 5.07
C ASN A 147 -9.91 -8.59 3.67
N TRP A 148 -8.79 -7.89 3.54
CA TRP A 148 -8.04 -7.82 2.29
C TRP A 148 -7.58 -9.21 1.82
N ILE A 149 -6.94 -9.99 2.70
CA ILE A 149 -6.46 -11.34 2.39
C ILE A 149 -7.62 -12.24 1.96
N ARG A 150 -8.74 -12.22 2.70
CA ARG A 150 -9.94 -13.01 2.36
C ARG A 150 -10.54 -12.59 1.01
N GLY A 151 -10.58 -11.29 0.72
CA GLY A 151 -11.04 -10.77 -0.57
C GLY A 151 -10.16 -11.21 -1.75
N ASN A 152 -8.83 -11.19 -1.56
CA ASN A 152 -7.89 -11.71 -2.55
C ASN A 152 -8.08 -13.22 -2.74
N ALA A 153 -8.25 -13.98 -1.65
CA ALA A 153 -8.46 -15.43 -1.69
C ALA A 153 -9.76 -15.86 -2.37
N ALA A 154 -10.79 -15.02 -2.32
CA ALA A 154 -12.05 -15.24 -3.02
C ALA A 154 -11.95 -14.96 -4.54
N SER A 155 -10.90 -14.26 -4.99
CA SER A 155 -10.70 -13.91 -6.39
C SER A 155 -10.02 -15.06 -7.16
N ASN A 156 -10.48 -15.33 -8.38
CA ASN A 156 -9.88 -16.34 -9.26
C ASN A 156 -9.60 -15.79 -10.66
N PRO A 157 -8.55 -14.95 -10.82
CA PRO A 157 -8.24 -14.41 -12.13
C PRO A 157 -7.63 -15.47 -13.04
N GLY A 158 -8.12 -15.57 -14.27
CA GLY A 158 -7.58 -16.51 -15.27
C GLY A 158 -6.19 -16.17 -15.82
N ASP A 159 -5.64 -15.00 -15.50
CA ASP A 159 -4.33 -14.55 -15.96
C ASP A 159 -3.23 -14.78 -14.90
N ARG A 160 -2.09 -15.33 -15.31
CA ARG A 160 -0.99 -15.68 -14.40
C ARG A 160 -0.32 -14.48 -13.73
N TRP A 161 -0.23 -13.33 -14.39
CA TRP A 161 0.32 -12.11 -13.78
C TRP A 161 -0.66 -11.53 -12.77
N LYS A 162 -1.96 -11.60 -13.05
CA LYS A 162 -2.99 -11.24 -12.06
C LYS A 162 -2.96 -12.15 -10.83
N ARG A 163 -2.78 -13.47 -11.01
CA ARG A 163 -2.58 -14.40 -9.88
C ARG A 163 -1.33 -14.04 -9.07
N ALA A 164 -0.21 -13.74 -9.74
CA ALA A 164 1.00 -13.26 -9.09
C ALA A 164 0.78 -11.95 -8.32
N GLY A 165 0.04 -11.00 -8.89
CA GLY A 165 -0.32 -9.73 -8.23
C GLY A 165 -1.22 -9.93 -7.01
N LEU A 166 -2.17 -10.87 -7.03
CA LEU A 166 -2.98 -11.20 -5.86
C LEU A 166 -2.16 -11.88 -4.75
N SER A 167 -1.21 -12.75 -5.13
CA SER A 167 -0.26 -13.35 -4.19
C SER A 167 0.61 -12.27 -3.54
N ALA A 168 1.15 -11.35 -4.35
CA ALA A 168 1.91 -10.19 -3.85
C ALA A 168 1.06 -9.30 -2.92
N SER A 169 -0.21 -9.08 -3.26
CA SER A 169 -1.13 -8.28 -2.43
C SER A 169 -1.46 -8.96 -1.11
N SER A 170 -1.61 -10.29 -1.10
CA SER A 170 -1.84 -11.05 0.14
C SER A 170 -0.55 -11.12 0.98
N GLY A 171 0.60 -11.26 0.32
CA GLY A 171 1.91 -11.18 0.97
C GLY A 171 2.18 -9.80 1.55
N PHE A 172 1.77 -8.72 0.89
CA PHE A 172 1.81 -7.37 1.46
C PHE A 172 1.04 -7.31 2.77
N ALA A 173 -0.22 -7.74 2.79
CA ALA A 173 -1.04 -7.71 4.00
C ALA A 173 -0.41 -8.53 5.16
N LEU A 174 0.04 -9.77 4.88
CA LEU A 174 0.71 -10.61 5.87
C LEU A 174 2.04 -10.00 6.35
N GLY A 175 2.86 -9.54 5.42
CA GLY A 175 4.16 -8.95 5.72
C GLY A 175 4.04 -7.66 6.51
N ASN A 176 3.01 -6.86 6.23
CA ASN A 176 2.73 -5.62 6.96
C ASN A 176 2.27 -5.90 8.40
N LEU A 177 1.38 -6.89 8.59
CA LEU A 177 1.00 -7.31 9.94
C LEU A 177 2.20 -7.87 10.71
N ALA A 178 3.01 -8.74 10.10
CA ALA A 178 4.21 -9.31 10.71
C ALA A 178 5.22 -8.23 11.11
N ARG A 179 5.46 -7.26 10.22
CA ARG A 179 6.36 -6.11 10.46
C ARG A 179 5.98 -5.30 11.69
N HIS A 180 4.68 -5.20 11.95
CA HIS A 180 4.13 -4.45 13.07
C HIS A 180 3.82 -5.31 14.30
N GLY A 181 4.22 -6.59 14.31
CA GLY A 181 4.03 -7.49 15.45
C GLY A 181 2.57 -7.88 15.68
N LEU A 182 1.74 -7.85 14.64
CA LEU A 182 0.31 -8.15 14.67
C LEU A 182 -0.04 -9.51 14.03
N LEU A 183 0.96 -10.36 13.76
CA LEU A 183 0.75 -11.65 13.13
C LEU A 183 1.62 -12.71 13.79
N ASP A 184 0.99 -13.74 14.34
CA ASP A 184 1.67 -14.92 14.84
C ASP A 184 2.03 -15.88 13.70
N GLU A 185 3.05 -16.73 13.91
CA GLU A 185 3.50 -17.71 12.91
C GLU A 185 2.41 -18.74 12.56
N ASP A 186 1.53 -19.05 13.52
CA ASP A 186 0.45 -20.04 13.39
C ASP A 186 -0.92 -19.41 13.06
N ASP A 187 -0.97 -18.11 12.71
CA ASP A 187 -2.22 -17.41 12.42
C ASP A 187 -2.96 -17.99 11.19
N ASP A 188 -4.28 -18.14 11.29
CA ASP A 188 -5.16 -18.68 10.23
C ASP A 188 -5.06 -17.90 8.90
N LEU A 189 -4.67 -16.63 8.92
CA LEU A 189 -4.45 -15.84 7.71
C LEU A 189 -3.37 -16.44 6.80
N TRP A 190 -2.36 -17.09 7.38
CA TRP A 190 -1.37 -17.85 6.59
C TRP A 190 -2.05 -19.00 5.83
N ILE A 191 -2.96 -19.73 6.47
CA ILE A 191 -3.68 -20.85 5.85
C ILE A 191 -4.53 -20.34 4.70
N VAL A 192 -5.29 -19.26 4.91
CA VAL A 192 -6.15 -18.64 3.89
C VAL A 192 -5.33 -18.22 2.66
N ALA A 193 -4.22 -17.51 2.88
CA ALA A 193 -3.39 -17.01 1.80
C ALA A 193 -2.66 -18.13 1.04
N ARG A 194 -2.13 -19.12 1.74
CA ARG A 194 -1.46 -20.29 1.14
C ARG A 194 -2.41 -21.16 0.33
N ASP A 195 -3.64 -21.33 0.79
CA ASP A 195 -4.65 -22.08 0.05
C ASP A 195 -5.09 -21.37 -1.23
N ALA A 196 -5.23 -20.03 -1.19
CA ALA A 196 -5.46 -19.22 -2.37
C ALA A 196 -4.34 -19.35 -3.41
N ASP A 197 -3.09 -19.27 -2.98
CA ASP A 197 -1.91 -19.51 -3.83
C ASP A 197 -1.95 -20.91 -4.46
N ARG A 198 -2.22 -21.94 -3.65
CA ARG A 198 -2.30 -23.33 -4.11
C ARG A 198 -3.40 -23.51 -5.17
N LYS A 199 -4.59 -22.94 -4.95
CA LYS A 199 -5.69 -22.93 -5.93
C LYS A 199 -5.32 -22.19 -7.21
N ALA A 200 -4.52 -21.13 -7.09
CA ALA A 200 -3.95 -20.39 -8.21
C ALA A 200 -2.79 -21.12 -8.92
N GLY A 201 -2.33 -22.27 -8.40
CA GLY A 201 -1.22 -23.04 -8.94
C GLY A 201 0.15 -22.40 -8.69
N ILE A 202 0.27 -21.61 -7.63
CA ILE A 202 1.50 -20.91 -7.20
C ILE A 202 1.78 -21.21 -5.71
N SER A 203 2.95 -20.79 -5.22
CA SER A 203 3.38 -21.01 -3.82
C SER A 203 4.40 -19.95 -3.40
N THR A 204 4.06 -18.68 -3.60
CA THR A 204 4.97 -17.54 -3.44
C THR A 204 4.53 -16.52 -2.41
N VAL A 205 3.33 -16.65 -1.83
CA VAL A 205 2.81 -15.71 -0.82
C VAL A 205 3.72 -15.56 0.39
N ASP A 206 4.30 -16.66 0.91
CA ASP A 206 5.24 -16.63 2.02
C ASP A 206 6.51 -15.82 1.69
N ARG A 207 6.96 -15.89 0.43
CA ARG A 207 8.12 -15.11 -0.04
C ARG A 207 7.80 -13.64 -0.17
N TYR A 208 6.59 -13.30 -0.64
CA TYR A 208 6.13 -11.90 -0.65
C TYR A 208 5.99 -11.35 0.76
N ALA A 209 5.36 -12.11 1.67
CA ALA A 209 5.22 -11.70 3.07
C ALA A 209 6.58 -11.44 3.72
N SER A 210 7.53 -12.36 3.54
CA SER A 210 8.91 -12.18 4.00
C SER A 210 9.55 -10.93 3.39
N PHE A 211 9.42 -10.73 2.07
CA PHE A 211 9.96 -9.57 1.36
C PHE A 211 9.44 -8.25 1.95
N TYR A 212 8.12 -8.10 2.10
CA TYR A 212 7.52 -6.88 2.64
C TYR A 212 7.85 -6.66 4.12
N ALA A 213 7.87 -7.73 4.93
CA ALA A 213 8.12 -7.63 6.37
C ALA A 213 9.53 -7.08 6.68
N VAL A 214 10.52 -7.47 5.89
CA VAL A 214 11.95 -7.16 6.15
C VAL A 214 12.50 -5.99 5.35
N LEU A 215 11.66 -5.22 4.65
CA LEU A 215 12.09 -4.01 3.95
C LEU A 215 12.85 -3.08 4.93
N PRO A 216 14.07 -2.60 4.59
CA PRO A 216 14.81 -1.70 5.47
C PRO A 216 14.02 -0.42 5.74
N LYS A 217 13.97 0.08 6.97
CA LYS A 217 13.17 1.26 7.35
C LYS A 217 13.59 2.56 6.66
N ASP A 218 14.88 2.75 6.43
CA ASP A 218 15.44 3.94 5.78
C ASP A 218 16.56 3.50 4.80
N PRO A 219 16.19 2.91 3.65
CA PRO A 219 17.17 2.43 2.69
C PRO A 219 17.81 3.60 1.96
N GLY A 220 19.06 3.43 1.53
CA GLY A 220 19.63 4.27 0.48
C GLY A 220 19.00 3.95 -0.89
N ALA A 221 19.19 4.84 -1.86
CA ALA A 221 18.63 4.67 -3.21
C ALA A 221 19.08 3.36 -3.90
N ASP A 222 20.36 2.99 -3.80
CA ASP A 222 20.87 1.76 -4.44
C ASP A 222 20.30 0.48 -3.81
N PRO A 223 20.37 0.27 -2.48
CA PRO A 223 19.71 -0.87 -1.83
C PRO A 223 18.21 -0.96 -2.12
N PHE A 224 17.53 0.18 -2.21
CA PHE A 224 16.11 0.22 -2.55
C PHE A 224 15.85 -0.27 -3.98
N VAL A 225 16.65 0.18 -4.96
CA VAL A 225 16.57 -0.30 -6.35
C VAL A 225 16.80 -1.82 -6.42
N SER A 226 17.82 -2.34 -5.71
CA SER A 226 18.09 -3.78 -5.67
C SER A 226 16.92 -4.59 -5.09
N SER A 227 16.23 -4.05 -4.08
CA SER A 227 15.01 -4.67 -3.53
C SER A 227 13.90 -4.73 -4.58
N MET A 228 13.76 -3.72 -5.44
CA MET A 228 12.75 -3.73 -6.51
C MET A 228 13.10 -4.72 -7.62
N GLU A 229 14.39 -4.92 -7.91
CA GLU A 229 14.82 -5.97 -8.84
C GLU A 229 14.51 -7.38 -8.29
N GLU A 230 14.59 -7.57 -6.98
CA GLU A 230 14.16 -8.80 -6.32
C GLU A 230 12.65 -9.01 -6.44
N LEU A 231 11.85 -7.96 -6.21
CA LEU A 231 10.41 -8.01 -6.39
C LEU A 231 10.02 -8.38 -7.83
N VAL A 232 10.72 -7.84 -8.84
CA VAL A 232 10.54 -8.23 -10.25
C VAL A 232 10.80 -9.73 -10.45
N ARG A 233 11.92 -10.25 -9.93
CA ARG A 233 12.26 -11.68 -10.03
C ARG A 233 11.22 -12.57 -9.34
N LEU A 234 10.67 -12.12 -8.21
CA LEU A 234 9.64 -12.85 -7.47
C LEU A 234 8.32 -12.89 -8.25
N LEU A 235 7.94 -11.79 -8.90
CA LEU A 235 6.79 -11.73 -9.81
C LEU A 235 6.97 -12.64 -11.03
N GLU A 236 8.15 -12.64 -11.67
CA GLU A 236 8.45 -13.55 -12.78
C GLU A 236 8.35 -15.02 -12.36
N THR A 237 8.90 -15.36 -11.19
CA THR A 237 8.83 -16.71 -10.62
C THR A 237 7.37 -17.11 -10.35
N SER A 238 6.58 -16.21 -9.77
CA SER A 238 5.17 -16.44 -9.45
C SER A 238 4.32 -16.62 -10.71
N ALA A 239 4.56 -15.79 -11.73
CA ALA A 239 3.84 -15.88 -13.00
C ALA A 239 4.19 -17.16 -13.76
N GLY A 240 5.38 -17.74 -13.53
CA GLY A 240 5.86 -18.94 -14.21
C GLY A 240 6.16 -18.73 -15.71
N PRO A 241 6.78 -19.72 -16.37
CA PRO A 241 7.03 -19.67 -17.80
C PRO A 241 5.71 -19.55 -18.59
N ARG A 242 5.77 -19.00 -19.81
CA ARG A 242 4.63 -19.11 -20.73
C ARG A 242 4.36 -20.60 -20.97
N GLY A 243 3.25 -21.12 -20.45
CA GLY A 243 2.79 -22.44 -20.84
C GLY A 243 2.72 -22.51 -22.36
N LYS A 244 3.29 -23.56 -22.96
CA LYS A 244 3.13 -23.81 -24.41
C LYS A 244 1.63 -23.81 -24.67
N SER A 245 1.15 -22.90 -25.53
CA SER A 245 -0.22 -22.99 -26.05
C SER A 245 -0.44 -24.42 -26.51
N ARG A 246 -1.40 -25.12 -25.89
CA ARG A 246 -1.91 -26.37 -26.44
C ARG A 246 -2.61 -25.97 -27.72
N THR A 247 -1.92 -26.10 -28.85
CA THR A 247 -2.55 -26.19 -30.16
C THR A 247 -3.45 -27.41 -30.11
N PHE A 248 -4.77 -27.17 -30.11
CA PHE A 248 -5.76 -28.16 -30.50
C PHE A 248 -5.82 -28.20 -32.03
#